data_AF-A0A525KZE0-F1
#
_entry.id   AF-A0A525KZE0-F1
#
_cell.length_a   1.000
_cell.length_b   1.000
_cell.length_c   1.000
_cell.angle_alpha   90.00
_cell.angle_beta   90.00
_cell.angle_gamma   90.00
#
_symmetry.space_group_name_H-M   'P 1'
#
loop_
_entity.id
_entity.type
_entity.pdbx_description
1 polymer ?
#
loop_
_entity_poly.entity_id
_entity_poly.type
_entity_poly.pdbx_seq_one_letter_code
_entity_poly.pdbx_strand_id
1 'polypeptide(L)'
;MKATIALAAAAALLGGAAIAQPQGPRQTTVCLDVAGHQRPVTCRIGEASRIAQREDICQCLAGGQPITIAVCPSGVRPPGESAAYERGRYAAVQGGSLIGANWRGAPICVATRSLAGG
;
A
#
# COMPACT_ATOMS: atom_id res chain seq x y z
N MET A 1 -9.59 6.47 -71.19
CA MET A 1 -10.15 6.41 -69.82
C MET A 1 -9.02 6.75 -68.87
N LYS A 2 -9.04 7.96 -68.28
CA LYS A 2 -7.98 8.49 -67.40
C LYS A 2 -8.44 8.31 -65.95
N ALA A 3 -7.75 7.48 -65.17
CA ALA A 3 -8.03 7.29 -63.75
C ALA A 3 -7.18 8.25 -62.92
N THR A 4 -7.79 9.34 -62.48
CA THR A 4 -7.33 10.17 -61.36
C THR A 4 -8.00 9.65 -60.10
N ILE A 5 -7.24 9.11 -59.15
CA ILE A 5 -7.73 8.84 -57.79
C ILE A 5 -6.87 9.65 -56.83
N ALA A 6 -7.59 10.44 -56.03
CA ALA A 6 -7.12 11.52 -55.19
C ALA A 6 -6.60 11.05 -53.83
N LEU A 7 -5.74 11.90 -53.27
CA LEU A 7 -5.31 12.01 -51.88
C LEU A 7 -6.48 11.95 -50.87
N ALA A 8 -6.33 11.15 -49.81
CA ALA A 8 -7.01 11.32 -48.52
C ALA A 8 -6.07 10.72 -47.45
N ALA A 9 -5.39 11.49 -46.60
CA ALA A 9 -5.86 12.35 -45.51
C ALA A 9 -5.32 11.73 -44.21
N ALA A 10 -4.40 12.47 -43.58
CA ALA A 10 -3.74 12.14 -42.32
C ALA A 10 -4.77 11.96 -41.19
N ALA A 11 -4.64 10.88 -40.42
CA ALA A 11 -5.36 10.70 -39.17
C ALA A 11 -4.35 10.55 -38.02
N ALA A 12 -4.39 11.55 -37.16
CA ALA A 12 -3.64 11.78 -35.93
C ALA A 12 -3.19 10.54 -35.14
N LEU A 13 -1.87 10.36 -35.04
CA LEU A 13 -1.25 9.67 -33.91
C LEU A 13 -1.25 10.62 -32.70
N LEU A 14 -2.40 10.81 -32.07
CA LEU A 14 -2.48 11.31 -30.70
C LEU A 14 -2.16 10.13 -29.78
N GLY A 15 -0.87 9.78 -29.71
CA GLY A 15 -0.34 8.91 -28.68
C GLY A 15 -0.47 9.63 -27.34
N GLY A 16 -1.61 9.45 -26.67
CA GLY A 16 -1.80 9.90 -25.31
C GLY A 16 -0.74 9.25 -24.43
N ALA A 17 0.18 10.07 -23.90
CA ALA A 17 1.09 9.65 -22.86
C ALA A 17 0.26 9.25 -21.64
N ALA A 18 0.05 7.95 -21.46
CA ALA A 18 -0.39 7.42 -20.18
C ALA A 18 0.73 7.68 -19.18
N ILE A 19 0.63 8.80 -18.47
CA ILE A 19 1.42 9.08 -17.28
C ILE A 19 1.11 7.97 -16.27
N ALA A 20 1.98 6.97 -16.20
CA ALA A 20 1.96 5.96 -15.18
C ALA A 20 2.13 6.66 -13.83
N GLN A 21 1.01 6.86 -13.12
CA GLN A 21 1.05 7.32 -11.74
C GLN A 21 1.86 6.29 -10.94
N PRO A 22 2.76 6.70 -10.03
CA PRO A 22 3.46 5.78 -9.17
C PRO A 22 2.42 4.95 -8.42
N GLN A 23 2.28 3.68 -8.79
CA GLN A 23 1.41 2.77 -8.05
C GLN A 23 2.08 2.60 -6.68
N GLY A 24 1.56 3.30 -5.68
CA GLY A 24 1.98 3.11 -4.30
C GLY A 24 2.00 1.61 -3.95
N PRO A 25 2.80 1.20 -2.96
CA PRO A 25 2.99 -0.22 -2.69
C PRO A 25 1.63 -0.88 -2.42
N ARG A 26 1.30 -1.92 -3.19
CA ARG A 26 0.01 -2.64 -3.08
C ARG A 26 -0.13 -3.38 -1.75
N GLN A 27 0.99 -3.58 -1.06
CA GLN A 27 1.10 -4.26 0.21
C GLN A 27 2.10 -3.50 1.08
N THR A 28 1.97 -3.64 2.39
CA THR A 28 2.86 -2.97 3.33
C THR A 28 2.99 -3.79 4.61
N THR A 29 3.96 -3.42 5.44
CA THR A 29 4.14 -4.06 6.75
C THR A 29 3.57 -3.16 7.83
N VAL A 30 2.77 -3.74 8.73
CA VAL A 30 2.32 -3.14 9.98
C VAL A 30 2.86 -3.92 11.16
N CYS A 31 2.89 -3.30 12.33
CA CYS A 31 3.22 -4.00 13.57
C CYS A 31 1.92 -4.33 14.30
N LEU A 32 1.64 -5.60 14.56
CA LEU A 32 0.49 -6.03 15.37
C LEU A 32 0.97 -6.74 16.64
N ASP A 33 0.34 -6.46 17.78
CA ASP A 33 0.55 -7.28 18.97
C ASP A 33 -0.34 -8.53 18.98
N VAL A 34 -0.21 -9.34 20.04
CA VAL A 34 -0.95 -10.60 20.22
C VAL A 34 -2.47 -10.44 20.39
N ALA A 35 -2.94 -9.23 20.68
CA ALA A 35 -4.36 -8.92 20.75
C ALA A 35 -4.88 -8.33 19.43
N GLY A 36 -3.98 -8.08 18.47
CA GLY A 36 -4.31 -7.52 17.17
C GLY A 36 -4.34 -6.00 17.15
N HIS A 37 -3.85 -5.32 18.20
CA HIS A 37 -3.70 -3.87 18.18
C HIS A 37 -2.54 -3.48 17.28
N GLN A 38 -2.72 -2.41 16.52
CA GLN A 38 -1.62 -1.86 15.73
C GLN A 38 -0.64 -1.11 16.64
N ARG A 39 0.62 -1.53 16.59
CA ARG A 39 1.74 -0.90 17.31
C ARG A 39 2.48 0.08 16.38
N PRO A 40 3.06 1.15 16.92
CA PRO A 40 3.86 2.07 16.13
C PRO A 40 5.13 1.38 15.61
N VAL A 41 5.44 1.64 14.34
CA VAL A 41 6.76 1.30 13.78
C VAL A 41 7.76 2.32 14.30
N THR A 42 8.86 1.85 14.89
CA THR A 42 9.93 2.74 15.36
C THR A 42 11.09 2.67 14.39
N CYS A 43 11.41 3.77 13.75
CA CYS A 43 12.54 3.87 12.83
C CYS A 43 13.72 4.56 13.52
N ARG A 44 14.84 3.84 13.59
CA ARG A 44 16.12 4.44 13.95
C ARG A 44 16.72 5.01 12.68
N ILE A 45 16.75 6.32 12.65
CA ILE A 45 17.33 7.08 11.56
C ILE A 45 18.82 7.23 11.87
N GLY A 46 19.67 6.58 11.08
CA GLY A 46 21.12 6.77 11.20
C GLY A 46 21.49 8.25 10.97
N GLU A 47 22.45 8.77 11.73
CA GLU A 47 23.07 10.05 11.40
C GLU A 47 23.91 9.84 10.14
N ALA A 48 23.59 10.59 9.07
CA ALA A 48 24.37 10.54 7.85
C ALA A 48 25.74 11.17 8.15
N SER A 49 26.79 10.35 8.14
CA SER A 49 28.17 10.84 8.25
C SER A 49 28.89 10.66 6.93
N ARG A 50 30.05 11.29 6.77
CA ARG A 50 30.83 11.22 5.51
C ARG A 50 31.32 9.79 5.17
N ILE A 51 31.22 8.86 6.11
CA ILE A 51 31.73 7.48 6.03
C ILE A 51 30.59 6.45 6.10
N ALA A 52 29.52 6.71 6.87
CA ALA A 52 28.38 5.81 7.00
C ALA A 52 27.19 6.31 6.17
N GLN A 53 26.74 5.49 5.22
CA GLN A 53 25.47 5.72 4.53
C GLN A 53 24.33 5.66 5.55
N ARG A 54 23.29 6.47 5.31
CA ARG A 54 22.14 6.57 6.18
C ARG A 54 21.31 5.30 6.10
N GLU A 55 21.41 4.44 7.09
CA GLU A 55 20.54 3.28 7.23
C GLU A 55 19.36 3.65 8.13
N ASP A 56 18.18 3.77 7.52
CA ASP A 56 16.93 3.93 8.25
C ASP A 56 16.38 2.54 8.57
N ILE A 57 16.59 2.08 9.82
CA ILE A 57 16.15 0.75 10.26
C ILE A 57 14.83 0.90 11.02
N CYS A 58 13.73 0.40 10.44
CA CYS A 58 12.42 0.38 11.05
C CYS A 58 12.10 -0.98 11.69
N GLN A 59 11.66 -0.98 12.95
CA GLN A 59 11.37 -2.18 13.73
C GLN A 59 10.00 -2.10 14.43
N CYS A 60 9.39 -3.27 14.62
CA CYS A 60 8.23 -3.43 15.49
C CYS A 60 8.71 -3.64 16.92
N LEU A 61 8.52 -2.63 17.78
CA LEU A 61 8.89 -2.69 19.19
C LEU A 61 7.66 -2.93 20.08
N ALA A 62 7.90 -3.09 21.38
CA ALA A 62 6.86 -3.24 22.41
C ALA A 62 5.88 -4.39 22.11
N GLY A 63 6.42 -5.57 21.75
CA GLY A 63 5.64 -6.78 21.49
C GLY A 63 4.94 -6.82 20.13
N GLY A 64 5.15 -5.82 19.27
CA GLY A 64 4.63 -5.83 17.91
C GLY A 64 5.37 -6.84 17.02
N GLN A 65 4.62 -7.61 16.24
CA GLN A 65 5.12 -8.49 15.20
C GLN A 65 4.89 -7.84 13.82
N PRO A 66 5.86 -7.93 12.90
CA PRO A 66 5.68 -7.43 11.54
C PRO A 66 4.71 -8.33 10.78
N ILE A 67 3.61 -7.75 10.29
CA ILE A 67 2.57 -8.43 9.52
C ILE A 67 2.42 -7.77 8.17
N THR A 68 2.47 -8.55 7.10
CA THR A 68 2.20 -8.07 5.74
C THR A 68 0.70 -7.89 5.54
N ILE A 69 0.27 -6.71 5.08
CA ILE A 69 -1.13 -6.35 4.90
C ILE A 69 -1.33 -5.60 3.58
N ALA A 70 -2.51 -5.73 2.97
CA ALA A 70 -2.83 -5.03 1.74
C ALA A 70 -3.08 -3.55 2.02
N VAL A 71 -2.69 -2.70 1.07
CA VAL A 71 -3.16 -1.32 1.05
C VAL A 71 -4.55 -1.31 0.43
N CYS A 72 -5.50 -0.57 1.03
CA CYS A 72 -6.87 -0.52 0.54
C CYS A 72 -6.89 -0.01 -0.90
N PRO A 73 -7.63 -0.66 -1.81
CA PRO A 73 -7.80 -0.15 -3.15
C PRO A 73 -8.57 1.17 -3.13
N SER A 74 -8.45 1.95 -4.21
CA SER A 74 -9.14 3.23 -4.31
C SER A 74 -10.65 3.09 -4.07
N GLY A 75 -11.23 3.99 -3.29
CA GLY A 75 -12.65 3.99 -2.93
C GLY A 75 -13.05 3.01 -1.83
N VAL A 76 -12.17 2.10 -1.39
CA VAL A 76 -12.43 1.18 -0.27
C VAL A 76 -11.90 1.79 1.02
N ARG A 77 -12.77 1.87 2.03
CA ARG A 77 -12.38 2.30 3.38
C ARG A 77 -11.94 1.10 4.21
N PRO A 78 -10.84 1.22 4.99
CA PRO A 78 -10.46 0.18 5.94
C PRO A 78 -11.56 0.01 6.99
N PRO A 79 -11.70 -1.20 7.57
CA PRO A 79 -12.59 -1.40 8.71
C PRO A 79 -12.22 -0.46 9.86
N GLY A 80 -13.23 0.03 10.58
CA GLY A 80 -13.01 0.89 11.74
C GLY A 80 -12.34 0.14 12.90
N GLU A 81 -11.39 0.80 13.57
CA GLU A 81 -10.71 0.23 14.74
C GLU A 81 -11.72 0.01 15.88
N SER A 82 -11.77 -1.23 16.39
CA SER A 82 -12.62 -1.65 17.49
C SER A 82 -12.08 -2.94 18.09
N ALA A 83 -12.36 -3.21 19.36
CA ALA A 83 -11.91 -4.44 20.03
C ALA A 83 -12.38 -5.74 19.35
N ALA A 84 -13.50 -5.70 18.62
CA ALA A 84 -13.95 -6.83 17.83
C ALA A 84 -13.10 -7.00 16.56
N TYR A 85 -12.83 -5.88 15.86
CA TYR A 85 -11.99 -5.89 14.67
C TYR A 85 -10.55 -6.27 14.97
N GLU A 86 -9.95 -5.76 16.06
CA GLU A 86 -8.56 -6.07 16.44
C GLU A 86 -8.37 -7.57 16.68
N ARG A 87 -9.26 -8.19 17.47
CA ARG A 87 -9.25 -9.64 17.69
C ARG A 87 -9.46 -10.42 16.40
N GLY A 88 -10.41 -9.97 15.57
CA GLY A 88 -10.68 -10.59 14.27
C GLY A 88 -9.49 -10.51 13.32
N ARG A 89 -8.81 -9.36 13.29
CA ARG A 89 -7.61 -9.11 12.52
C ARG A 89 -6.49 -10.03 12.96
N TYR A 90 -6.23 -10.16 14.27
CA TYR A 90 -5.21 -11.09 14.75
C TYR A 90 -5.53 -12.54 14.39
N ALA A 91 -6.78 -12.98 14.60
CA ALA A 91 -7.21 -14.34 14.29
C ALA A 91 -7.11 -14.68 12.78
N ALA A 92 -7.18 -13.67 11.92
CA ALA A 92 -7.05 -13.83 10.47
C ALA A 92 -5.59 -13.88 9.99
N VAL A 93 -4.60 -13.64 10.85
CA VAL A 93 -3.18 -13.70 10.47
C VAL A 93 -2.80 -15.13 10.11
N GLN A 94 -2.28 -15.33 8.90
CA GLN A 94 -1.75 -16.61 8.45
C GLN A 94 -0.31 -16.43 7.97
N GLY A 95 0.63 -17.13 8.59
CA GLY A 95 2.05 -17.07 8.21
C GLY A 95 2.65 -15.65 8.25
N GLY A 96 2.17 -14.80 9.16
CA GLY A 96 2.61 -13.40 9.25
C GLY A 96 1.98 -12.47 8.19
N SER A 97 0.87 -12.87 7.58
CA SER A 97 0.20 -12.11 6.53
C SER A 97 -1.31 -11.99 6.76
N LEU A 98 -1.87 -10.87 6.31
CA LEU A 98 -3.31 -10.56 6.22
C LEU A 98 -3.75 -10.36 4.77
N ILE A 99 -2.91 -10.71 3.80
CA ILE A 99 -3.26 -10.59 2.39
C ILE A 99 -4.46 -11.50 2.07
N GLY A 100 -5.52 -10.90 1.53
CA GLY A 100 -6.77 -11.59 1.20
C GLY A 100 -7.68 -11.87 2.40
N ALA A 101 -7.28 -11.48 3.61
CA ALA A 101 -8.13 -11.62 4.79
C ALA A 101 -9.31 -10.66 4.74
N ASN A 102 -10.45 -11.12 5.27
CA ASN A 102 -11.69 -10.34 5.32
C ASN A 102 -12.23 -10.28 6.75
N TRP A 103 -12.84 -9.16 7.10
CA TRP A 103 -13.58 -8.94 8.34
C TRP A 103 -15.02 -8.55 8.00
N ARG A 104 -15.98 -9.39 8.38
CA ARG A 104 -17.44 -9.16 8.15
C ARG A 104 -17.78 -8.81 6.70
N GLY A 105 -17.11 -9.46 5.75
CA GLY A 105 -17.33 -9.25 4.31
C GLY A 105 -16.56 -8.07 3.71
N ALA A 106 -15.81 -7.30 4.50
CA ALA A 106 -14.92 -6.24 4.02
C ALA A 106 -13.45 -6.70 4.03
N PRO A 107 -12.60 -6.25 3.10
CA PRO A 107 -11.19 -6.59 3.11
C PRO A 107 -10.48 -5.98 4.32
N ILE A 108 -9.58 -6.74 4.93
CA ILE A 108 -8.64 -6.23 5.92
C ILE A 108 -7.51 -5.54 5.15
N CYS A 109 -7.46 -4.22 5.25
CA CYS A 109 -6.49 -3.41 4.54
C CYS A 109 -6.15 -2.16 5.35
N VAL A 110 -5.05 -1.50 4.99
CA VAL A 110 -4.65 -0.21 5.57
C VAL A 110 -4.78 0.90 4.54
N ALA A 111 -5.07 2.11 5.01
CA ALA A 111 -5.05 3.28 4.14
C ALA A 111 -3.66 3.49 3.53
N THR A 112 -3.61 3.98 2.28
CA THR A 112 -2.39 4.50 1.68
C THR A 112 -1.81 5.60 2.57
N ARG A 113 -0.50 5.56 2.84
CA ARG A 113 0.19 6.56 3.68
C ARG A 113 0.31 7.95 3.03
N SER A 114 -0.20 8.14 1.81
CA SER A 114 -0.53 9.47 1.30
C SER A 114 -1.83 9.90 1.97
N LEU A 115 -1.82 11.00 2.75
CA LEU A 115 -2.91 11.60 3.56
C LEU A 115 -2.82 11.40 5.09
N ALA A 116 -1.62 11.45 5.69
CA ALA A 116 -1.46 11.70 7.14
C ALA A 116 -0.27 12.63 7.43
N GLY A 117 -0.15 13.72 6.65
CA GLY A 117 0.89 14.73 6.80
C GLY A 117 0.56 15.94 5.94
N GLY A 118 -0.30 16.81 6.46
CA GLY A 118 -0.48 18.19 6.05
C GLY A 118 -0.24 19.07 7.27
#